data_AF-A0A136N3W4-F1
#
_entry.id   AF-A0A136N3W4-F1
#
_cell.length_a   1.000
_cell.length_b   1.000
_cell.length_c   1.000
_cell.angle_alpha   90.00
_cell.angle_beta   90.00
_cell.angle_gamma   90.00
#
_symmetry.space_group_name_H-M   'P 1'
#
loop_
_entity.id
_entity.type
_entity.pdbx_description
1 polymer ?
#
loop_
_entity_poly.entity_id
_entity_poly.type
_entity_poly.pdbx_seq_one_letter_code
_entity_poly.pdbx_strand_id
1 'polypeptide(L)'
;MNDLTLKYGFKFGDLFESEKLKELTQKFYTYYNTSDQASYEKFSKYRDAKGEGFSDLDVSNIIIESAHYLDSFIVDFFGIKAEAEELRLQNESEREILKVRSDFMIKKVFKKFKPSDLASFRFSELDEKVTLFKNNLFAELPWKTDEEKATAHMIRLLDDMEQHLRNHLEIMPTGFMFNTKLFAKAKEYFHTTTTVNGIKEFTDNITLSDVKNSAGTVEQLRVYEFLKNVLELIQKWCYVRSVDIAEKGKINEWALFHQPLYFDFNNMVNNKLHFPGIPEKIYGEDETLRRRDGFKLTDERYDNRKVMGEVEYCVFCHERGKDSCSKGMLNKDGTPKKNPLGIKLGGCPLHEKISEMHTLKYQGRSIGALGIIM
;
A
#
# COMPACT_ATOMS: atom_id res chain seq x y z
N MET A 1 -38.59 0.99 -9.86
CA MET A 1 -37.55 1.07 -8.80
C MET A 1 -37.75 -0.16 -7.94
N ASN A 2 -36.80 -1.08 -7.92
CA ASN A 2 -36.87 -2.20 -6.98
C ASN A 2 -36.85 -1.61 -5.57
N ASP A 3 -37.82 -1.96 -4.74
CA ASP A 3 -37.80 -1.60 -3.33
C ASP A 3 -36.52 -2.15 -2.71
N LEU A 4 -35.66 -1.26 -2.23
CA LEU A 4 -34.44 -1.62 -1.53
C LEU A 4 -34.83 -2.34 -0.23
N THR A 5 -34.56 -3.65 -0.14
CA THR A 5 -34.89 -4.45 1.04
C THR A 5 -33.90 -4.14 2.16
N LEU A 6 -34.30 -3.33 3.14
CA LEU A 6 -33.53 -3.05 4.34
C LEU A 6 -33.82 -4.09 5.43
N LYS A 7 -32.83 -4.37 6.28
CA LYS A 7 -33.01 -5.24 7.44
C LYS A 7 -33.71 -4.53 8.60
N TYR A 8 -34.00 -5.31 9.64
CA TYR A 8 -34.61 -4.85 10.90
C TYR A 8 -36.01 -4.23 10.74
N GLY A 9 -36.72 -4.57 9.67
CA GLY A 9 -38.08 -4.10 9.41
C GLY A 9 -38.16 -2.67 8.88
N PHE A 10 -37.03 -2.08 8.46
CA PHE A 10 -37.00 -0.75 7.86
C PHE A 10 -37.43 -0.77 6.40
N LYS A 11 -37.98 0.35 5.95
CA LYS A 11 -38.22 0.69 4.55
C LYS A 11 -37.33 1.87 4.16
N PHE A 12 -37.07 2.03 2.86
CA PHE A 12 -36.23 3.14 2.39
C PHE A 12 -36.76 4.53 2.80
N GLY A 13 -38.09 4.72 2.81
CA GLY A 13 -38.73 5.96 3.27
C GLY A 13 -38.44 6.30 4.74
N ASP A 14 -38.23 5.29 5.59
CA ASP A 14 -37.94 5.49 7.02
C ASP A 14 -36.59 6.20 7.22
N LEU A 15 -35.67 6.15 6.25
CA LEU A 15 -34.36 6.82 6.34
C LEU A 15 -34.45 8.36 6.25
N PHE A 16 -35.63 8.88 5.87
CA PHE A 16 -35.89 10.32 5.81
C PHE A 16 -36.64 10.83 7.04
N GLU A 17 -37.01 9.94 7.99
CA GLU A 17 -37.76 10.28 9.19
C GLU A 17 -36.85 10.29 10.43
N SER A 18 -36.80 11.40 11.16
CA SER A 18 -35.91 11.57 12.32
C SER A 18 -36.14 10.54 13.43
N GLU A 19 -37.40 10.20 13.72
CA GLU A 19 -37.75 9.21 14.75
C GLU A 19 -37.28 7.80 14.36
N LYS A 20 -37.33 7.47 13.07
CA LYS A 20 -36.83 6.20 12.54
C LYS A 20 -35.31 6.13 12.54
N LEU A 21 -34.62 7.23 12.26
CA LEU A 21 -33.15 7.29 12.41
C LEU A 21 -32.71 7.11 13.86
N LYS A 22 -33.49 7.61 14.83
CA LYS A 22 -33.26 7.37 16.26
C LYS A 22 -33.46 5.89 16.62
N GLU A 23 -34.51 5.25 16.10
CA GLU A 23 -34.73 3.81 16.25
C GLU A 23 -33.55 3.01 15.66
N LEU A 24 -33.07 3.38 14.46
CA LEU A 24 -31.94 2.73 13.80
C LEU A 24 -30.65 2.86 14.61
N THR A 25 -30.39 4.05 15.17
CA THR A 25 -29.25 4.31 16.06
C THR A 25 -29.31 3.40 17.28
N GLN A 26 -30.48 3.20 17.88
CA GLN A 26 -30.63 2.29 19.01
C GLN A 26 -30.36 0.84 18.62
N LYS A 27 -30.81 0.40 17.43
CA LYS A 27 -30.49 -0.94 16.92
C LYS A 27 -28.99 -1.12 16.72
N PHE A 28 -28.29 -0.11 16.22
CA PHE A 28 -26.83 -0.12 16.12
C PHE A 28 -26.16 -0.27 17.49
N TYR A 29 -26.58 0.50 18.50
CA TYR A 29 -26.02 0.39 19.84
C TYR A 29 -26.26 -0.98 20.47
N THR A 30 -27.45 -1.55 20.31
CA THR A 30 -27.72 -2.93 20.73
C THR A 30 -26.81 -3.92 20.01
N TYR A 31 -26.67 -3.81 18.68
CA TYR A 31 -25.77 -4.66 17.89
C TYR A 31 -24.31 -4.55 18.37
N TYR A 32 -23.81 -3.33 18.57
CA TYR A 32 -22.43 -3.10 19.00
C TYR A 32 -22.21 -3.70 20.40
N ASN A 33 -23.07 -3.39 21.37
CA ASN A 33 -22.96 -3.94 22.72
C ASN A 33 -23.02 -5.47 22.77
N THR A 34 -23.87 -6.10 21.95
CA THR A 34 -23.97 -7.55 21.88
C THR A 34 -22.77 -8.19 21.18
N SER A 35 -22.14 -7.48 20.23
CA SER A 35 -20.97 -7.97 19.51
C SER A 35 -19.68 -7.86 20.34
N ASP A 36 -19.50 -6.75 21.03
CA ASP A 36 -18.39 -6.51 21.96
C ASP A 36 -18.78 -5.47 23.01
N GLN A 37 -19.13 -5.98 24.19
CA GLN A 37 -19.55 -5.14 25.31
C GLN A 37 -18.42 -4.22 25.79
N ALA A 38 -17.18 -4.70 25.86
CA ALA A 38 -16.07 -3.93 26.42
C ALA A 38 -15.75 -2.71 25.53
N SER A 39 -15.75 -2.90 24.22
CA SER A 39 -15.51 -1.81 23.27
C SER A 39 -16.70 -0.86 23.14
N TYR A 40 -17.94 -1.38 23.21
CA TYR A 40 -19.13 -0.54 23.31
C TYR A 40 -19.13 0.33 24.57
N GLU A 41 -18.72 -0.20 25.73
CA GLU A 41 -18.65 0.58 26.99
C GLU A 41 -17.67 1.76 26.87
N LYS A 42 -16.52 1.55 26.23
CA LYS A 42 -15.56 2.65 25.93
C LYS A 42 -16.19 3.69 25.00
N PHE A 43 -16.81 3.23 23.92
CA PHE A 43 -17.50 4.11 22.97
C PHE A 43 -18.64 4.91 23.62
N SER A 44 -19.47 4.28 24.45
CA SER A 44 -20.57 4.95 25.15
C SER A 44 -20.04 6.04 26.07
N LYS A 45 -19.00 5.75 26.88
CA LYS A 45 -18.37 6.76 27.74
C LYS A 45 -17.84 7.95 26.93
N TYR A 46 -17.14 7.68 25.83
CA TYR A 46 -16.66 8.72 24.93
C TYR A 46 -17.79 9.56 24.33
N ARG A 47 -18.83 8.91 23.79
CA ARG A 47 -20.01 9.55 23.19
C ARG A 47 -20.73 10.45 24.20
N ASP A 48 -20.99 9.92 25.40
CA ASP A 48 -21.77 10.62 26.42
C ASP A 48 -20.98 11.78 27.03
N ALA A 49 -19.64 11.65 27.13
CA ALA A 49 -18.73 12.73 27.51
C ALA A 49 -18.41 13.71 26.36
N LYS A 50 -18.88 13.44 25.13
CA LYS A 50 -18.53 14.22 23.91
C LYS A 50 -17.02 14.39 23.73
N GLY A 51 -16.24 13.38 24.11
CA GLY A 51 -14.78 13.40 24.06
C GLY A 51 -14.08 14.11 25.22
N GLU A 52 -14.80 14.71 26.16
CA GLU A 52 -14.17 15.32 27.34
C GLU A 52 -13.46 14.26 28.20
N GLY A 53 -12.20 14.54 28.56
CA GLY A 53 -11.38 13.66 29.39
C GLY A 53 -10.64 12.53 28.64
N PHE A 54 -10.74 12.47 27.31
CA PHE A 54 -10.02 11.50 26.48
C PHE A 54 -8.81 12.15 25.81
N SER A 55 -7.70 11.40 25.71
CA SER A 55 -6.58 11.85 24.87
C SER A 55 -6.92 11.71 23.39
N ASP A 56 -6.24 12.47 22.52
CA ASP A 56 -6.41 12.36 21.07
C ASP A 56 -6.23 10.93 20.55
N LEU A 57 -5.29 10.18 21.15
CA LEU A 57 -5.02 8.80 20.80
C LEU A 57 -6.18 7.88 21.23
N ASP A 58 -6.73 8.09 22.43
CA ASP A 58 -7.89 7.33 22.90
C ASP A 58 -9.09 7.58 21.99
N VAL A 59 -9.34 8.83 21.63
CA VAL A 59 -10.42 9.20 20.69
C VAL A 59 -10.23 8.51 19.35
N SER A 60 -9.02 8.55 18.78
CA SER A 60 -8.71 7.91 17.50
C SER A 60 -8.99 6.40 17.54
N ASN A 61 -8.51 5.73 18.59
CA ASN A 61 -8.70 4.29 18.77
C ASN A 61 -10.19 3.92 18.92
N ILE A 62 -10.93 4.67 19.75
CA ILE A 62 -12.37 4.44 19.97
C ILE A 62 -13.17 4.65 18.69
N ILE A 63 -12.86 5.70 17.91
CA ILE A 63 -13.57 5.97 16.66
C ILE A 63 -13.25 4.90 15.61
N ILE A 64 -11.99 4.51 15.44
CA ILE A 64 -11.60 3.43 14.49
C ILE A 64 -12.30 2.12 14.87
N GLU A 65 -12.26 1.77 16.15
CA GLU A 65 -12.88 0.53 16.65
C GLU A 65 -14.40 0.57 16.48
N SER A 66 -15.08 1.64 16.89
CA SER A 66 -16.52 1.78 16.68
C SER A 66 -16.92 1.78 15.20
N ALA A 67 -16.08 2.32 14.32
CA ALA A 67 -16.31 2.31 12.89
C ALA A 67 -16.21 0.91 12.27
N HIS A 68 -15.49 -0.04 12.87
CA HIS A 68 -15.56 -1.46 12.44
C HIS A 68 -16.95 -2.04 12.61
N TYR A 69 -17.58 -1.75 13.75
CA TYR A 69 -18.93 -2.21 14.05
C TYR A 69 -19.97 -1.45 13.23
N LEU A 70 -19.77 -0.15 13.01
CA LEU A 70 -20.64 0.64 12.13
C LEU A 70 -20.60 0.11 10.70
N ASP A 71 -19.41 -0.12 10.14
CA ASP A 71 -19.20 -0.69 8.81
C ASP A 71 -19.95 -2.01 8.66
N SER A 72 -19.74 -2.96 9.58
CA SER A 72 -20.41 -4.26 9.53
C SER A 72 -21.92 -4.18 9.75
N PHE A 73 -22.40 -3.27 10.60
CA PHE A 73 -23.83 -3.02 10.80
C PHE A 73 -24.50 -2.47 9.54
N ILE A 74 -23.90 -1.46 8.90
CA ILE A 74 -24.44 -0.83 7.70
C ILE A 74 -24.41 -1.79 6.51
N VAL A 75 -23.31 -2.55 6.34
CA VAL A 75 -23.23 -3.61 5.33
C VAL A 75 -24.37 -4.63 5.51
N ASP A 76 -24.62 -5.07 6.74
CA ASP A 76 -25.72 -5.99 7.03
C ASP A 76 -27.09 -5.34 6.81
N PHE A 77 -27.27 -4.09 7.23
CA PHE A 77 -28.51 -3.33 7.15
C PHE A 77 -29.01 -3.17 5.70
N PHE A 78 -28.09 -2.84 4.79
CA PHE A 78 -28.38 -2.70 3.36
C PHE A 78 -28.33 -4.03 2.59
N GLY A 79 -27.94 -5.14 3.24
CA GLY A 79 -27.88 -6.45 2.61
C GLY A 79 -26.72 -6.63 1.61
N ILE A 80 -25.70 -5.77 1.66
CA ILE A 80 -24.59 -5.68 0.69
C ILE A 80 -23.35 -6.46 1.12
N LYS A 81 -23.54 -7.59 1.81
CA LYS A 81 -22.43 -8.39 2.36
C LYS A 81 -21.50 -8.94 1.28
N ALA A 82 -22.08 -9.37 0.15
CA ALA A 82 -21.31 -9.98 -0.92
C ALA A 82 -20.40 -8.93 -1.59
N GLU A 83 -20.95 -7.75 -1.88
CA GLU A 83 -20.25 -6.62 -2.50
C GLU A 83 -19.17 -6.05 -1.57
N ALA A 84 -19.47 -5.94 -0.26
CA ALA A 84 -18.50 -5.51 0.73
C ALA A 84 -17.34 -6.50 0.87
N GLU A 85 -17.62 -7.81 0.84
CA GLU A 85 -16.59 -8.84 0.88
C GLU A 85 -15.75 -8.88 -0.40
N GLU A 86 -16.38 -8.72 -1.56
CA GLU A 86 -15.68 -8.61 -2.85
C GLU A 86 -14.70 -7.43 -2.83
N LEU A 87 -15.15 -6.25 -2.41
CA LEU A 87 -14.29 -5.07 -2.28
C LEU A 87 -13.14 -5.30 -1.28
N ARG A 88 -13.40 -5.99 -0.17
CA ARG A 88 -12.38 -6.33 0.82
C ARG A 88 -11.31 -7.25 0.24
N LEU A 89 -11.71 -8.29 -0.51
CA LEU A 89 -10.81 -9.20 -1.19
C LEU A 89 -10.00 -8.51 -2.30
N GLN A 90 -10.62 -7.60 -3.05
CA GLN A 90 -9.92 -6.74 -4.01
C GLN A 90 -8.85 -5.91 -3.30
N ASN A 91 -9.19 -5.23 -2.21
CA ASN A 91 -8.23 -4.43 -1.44
C ASN A 91 -7.09 -5.29 -0.86
N GLU A 92 -7.39 -6.48 -0.33
CA GLU A 92 -6.37 -7.39 0.18
C GLU A 92 -5.38 -7.81 -0.91
N SER A 93 -5.89 -8.11 -2.12
CA SER A 93 -5.08 -8.37 -3.30
C SER A 93 -4.17 -7.18 -3.64
N GLU A 94 -4.69 -5.95 -3.63
CA GLU A 94 -3.88 -4.76 -3.94
C GLU A 94 -2.82 -4.47 -2.85
N ARG A 95 -3.11 -4.76 -1.58
CA ARG A 95 -2.15 -4.57 -0.47
C ARG A 95 -0.87 -5.36 -0.63
N GLU A 96 -0.92 -6.52 -1.29
CA GLU A 96 0.29 -7.29 -1.60
C GLU A 96 1.28 -6.47 -2.44
N ILE A 97 0.79 -5.84 -3.52
CA ILE A 97 1.58 -5.00 -4.41
C ILE A 97 2.21 -3.84 -3.63
N LEU A 98 1.40 -3.19 -2.80
CA LEU A 98 1.84 -2.01 -2.04
C LEU A 98 2.83 -2.36 -0.94
N LYS A 99 2.69 -3.52 -0.31
CA LYS A 99 3.67 -4.00 0.66
C LYS A 99 5.01 -4.30 -0.02
N VAL A 100 5.00 -4.88 -1.22
CA VAL A 100 6.25 -5.06 -1.99
C VAL A 100 6.84 -3.71 -2.38
N ARG A 101 6.03 -2.72 -2.75
CA ARG A 101 6.49 -1.35 -3.00
C ARG A 101 7.24 -0.78 -1.79
N SER A 102 6.67 -0.82 -0.59
CA SER A 102 7.31 -0.22 0.59
C SER A 102 8.46 -1.06 1.15
N ASP A 103 8.31 -2.37 1.24
CA ASP A 103 9.29 -3.26 1.89
C ASP A 103 10.44 -3.67 0.97
N PHE A 104 10.20 -3.77 -0.34
CA PHE A 104 11.20 -4.20 -1.31
C PHE A 104 11.65 -3.03 -2.21
N MET A 105 10.73 -2.40 -2.93
CA MET A 105 11.12 -1.37 -3.92
C MET A 105 11.77 -0.16 -3.25
N ILE A 106 11.11 0.44 -2.26
CA ILE A 106 11.63 1.62 -1.56
C ILE A 106 12.84 1.25 -0.69
N LYS A 107 12.77 0.19 0.12
CA LYS A 107 13.82 -0.12 1.10
C LYS A 107 15.03 -0.85 0.53
N LYS A 108 14.86 -1.71 -0.48
CA LYS A 108 15.89 -2.62 -0.99
C LYS A 108 16.34 -2.34 -2.42
N VAL A 109 15.55 -1.61 -3.22
CA VAL A 109 15.91 -1.23 -4.60
C VAL A 109 16.34 0.24 -4.67
N PHE A 110 15.43 1.18 -4.46
CA PHE A 110 15.67 2.61 -4.68
C PHE A 110 16.67 3.24 -3.70
N LYS A 111 16.83 2.66 -2.50
CA LYS A 111 17.90 3.06 -1.56
C LYS A 111 19.26 2.45 -1.89
N LYS A 112 19.30 1.35 -2.63
CA LYS A 112 20.53 0.59 -2.90
C LYS A 112 21.26 1.12 -4.13
N PHE A 113 20.53 1.43 -5.20
CA PHE A 113 21.12 1.81 -6.48
C PHE A 113 20.95 3.30 -6.81
N LYS A 114 21.86 3.81 -7.63
CA LYS A 114 21.94 5.21 -8.10
C LYS A 114 22.00 5.25 -9.62
N PRO A 115 21.68 6.40 -10.26
CA PRO A 115 21.70 6.50 -11.72
C PRO A 115 23.06 6.15 -12.35
N SER A 116 24.16 6.34 -11.60
CA SER A 116 25.51 5.94 -12.01
C SER A 116 25.67 4.43 -12.24
N ASP A 117 24.88 3.60 -11.58
CA ASP A 117 25.00 2.15 -11.63
C ASP A 117 24.46 1.59 -12.96
N LEU A 118 23.64 2.36 -13.68
CA LEU A 118 23.00 1.92 -14.93
C LEU A 118 23.99 1.54 -16.02
N ALA A 119 25.16 2.18 -16.06
CA ALA A 119 26.20 1.83 -17.04
C ALA A 119 26.63 0.36 -16.94
N SER A 120 26.53 -0.23 -15.74
CA SER A 120 26.91 -1.61 -15.43
C SER A 120 25.78 -2.63 -15.61
N PHE A 121 24.55 -2.18 -15.84
CA PHE A 121 23.39 -3.06 -15.99
C PHE A 121 22.95 -3.15 -17.45
N ARG A 122 22.50 -4.34 -17.85
CA ARG A 122 21.93 -4.59 -19.19
C ARG A 122 20.53 -5.15 -19.01
N PHE A 123 19.52 -4.36 -19.33
CA PHE A 123 18.12 -4.76 -19.11
C PHE A 123 17.79 -6.08 -19.80
N SER A 124 18.20 -6.26 -21.06
CA SER A 124 17.94 -7.49 -21.82
C SER A 124 18.47 -8.75 -21.15
N GLU A 125 19.69 -8.71 -20.60
CA GLU A 125 20.28 -9.86 -19.90
C GLU A 125 19.59 -10.14 -18.57
N LEU A 126 19.21 -9.08 -17.84
CA LEU A 126 18.44 -9.21 -16.61
C LEU A 126 17.06 -9.80 -16.90
N ASP A 127 16.37 -9.26 -17.90
CA ASP A 127 15.01 -9.65 -18.26
C ASP A 127 14.93 -11.07 -18.82
N GLU A 128 15.96 -11.53 -19.55
CA GLU A 128 16.07 -12.92 -19.99
C GLU A 128 16.10 -13.88 -18.79
N LYS A 129 16.96 -13.60 -17.80
CA LYS A 129 17.07 -14.41 -16.58
C LYS A 129 15.79 -14.35 -15.74
N VAL A 130 15.21 -13.17 -15.57
CA VAL A 130 13.93 -13.01 -14.86
C VAL A 130 12.83 -13.77 -15.59
N THR A 131 12.79 -13.74 -16.93
CA THR A 131 11.82 -14.50 -17.73
C THR A 131 11.98 -16.01 -17.54
N LEU A 132 13.21 -16.52 -17.43
CA LEU A 132 13.45 -17.92 -17.07
C LEU A 132 12.89 -18.24 -15.67
N PHE A 133 13.07 -17.38 -14.68
CA PHE A 133 12.44 -17.56 -13.36
C PHE A 133 10.91 -17.53 -13.44
N LYS A 134 10.32 -16.57 -14.16
CA LYS A 134 8.87 -16.46 -14.39
C LYS A 134 8.31 -17.76 -14.96
N ASN A 135 8.94 -18.29 -16.00
CA ASN A 135 8.44 -19.46 -16.74
C ASN A 135 8.67 -20.81 -16.02
N ASN A 136 9.70 -20.92 -15.17
CA ASN A 136 10.05 -22.19 -14.54
C ASN A 136 9.61 -22.30 -13.08
N LEU A 137 9.54 -21.19 -12.35
CA LEU A 137 9.21 -21.20 -10.92
C LEU A 137 7.84 -20.61 -10.59
N PHE A 138 7.30 -19.78 -11.50
CA PHE A 138 6.10 -18.98 -11.26
C PHE A 138 5.12 -19.03 -12.46
N ALA A 139 5.14 -20.09 -13.25
CA ALA A 139 4.35 -20.18 -14.49
C ALA A 139 2.83 -20.05 -14.26
N GLU A 140 2.38 -20.38 -13.05
CA GLU A 140 0.99 -20.32 -12.60
C GLU A 140 0.48 -18.90 -12.33
N LEU A 141 1.37 -17.92 -12.21
CA LEU A 141 0.99 -16.53 -11.91
C LEU A 141 0.33 -15.85 -13.12
N PRO A 142 -0.50 -14.81 -12.88
CA PRO A 142 -1.31 -14.15 -13.92
C PRO A 142 -0.49 -13.23 -14.86
N TRP A 143 0.66 -13.67 -15.38
CA TRP A 143 1.58 -12.86 -16.20
C TRP A 143 0.93 -12.18 -17.42
N LYS A 144 -0.13 -12.78 -17.96
CA LYS A 144 -0.84 -12.26 -19.15
C LYS A 144 -2.01 -11.33 -18.81
N THR A 145 -2.62 -11.50 -17.64
CA THR A 145 -3.82 -10.75 -17.24
C THR A 145 -3.51 -9.62 -16.27
N ASP A 146 -2.48 -9.78 -15.44
CA ASP A 146 -2.00 -8.77 -14.48
C ASP A 146 -0.51 -9.00 -14.17
N GLU A 147 0.35 -8.52 -15.06
CA GLU A 147 1.82 -8.66 -14.93
C GLU A 147 2.34 -7.98 -13.65
N GLU A 148 1.74 -6.87 -13.23
CA GLU A 148 2.13 -6.16 -12.01
C GLU A 148 1.89 -7.02 -10.77
N LYS A 149 0.69 -7.59 -10.64
CA LYS A 149 0.36 -8.48 -9.52
C LYS A 149 1.22 -9.74 -9.52
N ALA A 150 1.44 -10.35 -10.68
CA ALA A 150 2.34 -11.50 -10.81
C ALA A 150 3.77 -11.14 -10.38
N THR A 151 4.26 -9.96 -10.78
CA THR A 151 5.58 -9.44 -10.40
C THR A 151 5.67 -9.23 -8.89
N ALA A 152 4.67 -8.58 -8.27
CA ALA A 152 4.65 -8.36 -6.84
C ALA A 152 4.63 -9.68 -6.06
N HIS A 153 3.80 -10.65 -6.46
CA HIS A 153 3.73 -11.95 -5.80
C HIS A 153 5.05 -12.72 -5.90
N MET A 154 5.68 -12.73 -7.08
CA MET A 154 7.01 -13.32 -7.27
C MET A 154 8.05 -12.70 -6.33
N ILE A 155 8.13 -11.37 -6.28
CA ILE A 155 9.06 -10.65 -5.41
C ILE A 155 8.79 -10.99 -3.95
N ARG A 156 7.52 -10.90 -3.51
CA ARG A 156 7.15 -11.16 -2.12
C ARG A 156 7.53 -12.56 -1.69
N LEU A 157 7.22 -13.58 -2.49
CA LEU A 157 7.50 -14.96 -2.10
C LEU A 157 9.02 -15.22 -1.99
N LEU A 158 9.83 -14.70 -2.92
CA LEU A 158 11.28 -14.80 -2.85
C LEU A 158 11.84 -14.06 -1.62
N ASP A 159 11.33 -12.86 -1.35
CA ASP A 159 11.74 -12.04 -0.21
C ASP A 159 11.34 -12.70 1.11
N ASP A 160 10.13 -13.23 1.23
CA ASP A 160 9.64 -13.96 2.42
C ASP A 160 10.53 -15.19 2.71
N MET A 161 10.92 -15.95 1.68
CA MET A 161 11.83 -17.10 1.82
C MET A 161 13.22 -16.68 2.29
N GLU A 162 13.80 -15.63 1.71
CA GLU A 162 15.12 -15.13 2.10
C GLU A 162 15.09 -14.61 3.54
N GLN A 163 14.09 -13.79 3.88
CA GLN A 163 13.95 -13.23 5.22
C GLN A 163 13.76 -14.32 6.27
N HIS A 164 13.00 -15.37 5.94
CA HIS A 164 12.82 -16.52 6.82
C HIS A 164 14.15 -17.21 7.13
N LEU A 165 14.98 -17.44 6.11
CA LEU A 165 16.30 -18.04 6.28
C LEU A 165 17.27 -17.10 6.98
N ARG A 166 17.31 -15.80 6.63
CA ARG A 166 18.13 -14.81 7.36
C ARG A 166 17.78 -14.79 8.85
N ASN A 167 16.49 -14.79 9.18
CA ASN A 167 16.04 -14.80 10.58
C ASN A 167 16.49 -16.08 11.31
N HIS A 168 16.38 -17.25 10.65
CA HIS A 168 16.81 -18.53 11.21
C HIS A 168 18.33 -18.67 11.32
N LEU A 169 19.09 -18.19 10.34
CA LEU A 169 20.53 -18.47 10.21
C LEU A 169 21.39 -17.41 10.88
N GLU A 170 20.98 -16.13 10.82
CA GLU A 170 21.81 -14.99 11.25
C GLU A 170 21.25 -14.24 12.46
N ILE A 171 19.93 -14.04 12.58
CA ILE A 171 19.35 -13.11 13.55
C ILE A 171 18.92 -13.81 14.85
N MET A 172 18.18 -14.92 14.74
CA MET A 172 17.64 -15.68 15.88
C MET A 172 17.86 -17.19 15.68
N PRO A 173 19.11 -17.68 15.68
CA PRO A 173 19.40 -19.09 15.45
C PRO A 173 18.80 -20.03 16.50
N THR A 174 18.59 -19.54 17.72
CA THR A 174 17.94 -20.27 18.81
C THR A 174 16.53 -19.73 19.05
N GLY A 175 15.52 -20.61 19.03
CA GLY A 175 14.13 -20.26 19.37
C GLY A 175 13.30 -19.69 18.22
N PHE A 176 13.84 -19.56 17.01
CA PHE A 176 13.06 -19.20 15.83
C PHE A 176 12.14 -20.35 15.40
N MET A 177 10.84 -20.05 15.25
CA MET A 177 9.86 -21.02 14.74
C MET A 177 10.07 -21.22 13.23
N PHE A 178 10.81 -22.27 12.89
CA PHE A 178 11.12 -22.58 11.49
C PHE A 178 9.90 -23.08 10.72
N ASN A 179 9.64 -22.49 9.55
CA ASN A 179 8.54 -22.84 8.67
C ASN A 179 9.04 -23.83 7.61
N THR A 180 8.85 -25.11 7.91
CA THR A 180 9.30 -26.22 7.04
C THR A 180 8.64 -26.20 5.66
N LYS A 181 7.38 -25.73 5.54
CA LYS A 181 6.68 -25.63 4.25
C LYS A 181 7.28 -24.56 3.36
N LEU A 182 7.56 -23.38 3.93
CA LEU A 182 8.19 -22.28 3.19
C LEU A 182 9.60 -22.66 2.73
N PHE A 183 10.38 -23.31 3.61
CA PHE A 183 11.68 -23.83 3.23
C PHE A 183 11.61 -24.92 2.16
N ALA A 184 10.67 -25.86 2.26
CA ALA A 184 10.47 -26.89 1.23
C ALA A 184 10.21 -26.28 -0.16
N LYS A 185 9.43 -25.20 -0.23
CA LYS A 185 9.20 -24.47 -1.48
C LYS A 185 10.46 -23.75 -1.98
N ALA A 186 11.24 -23.13 -1.10
CA ALA A 186 12.54 -22.56 -1.46
C ALA A 186 13.52 -23.62 -2.01
N LYS A 187 13.49 -24.84 -1.42
CA LYS A 187 14.26 -25.97 -1.92
C LYS A 187 13.81 -26.45 -3.29
N GLU A 188 12.51 -26.55 -3.52
CA GLU A 188 11.96 -26.87 -4.83
C GLU A 188 12.49 -25.89 -5.88
N TYR A 189 12.44 -24.58 -5.60
CA TYR A 189 12.99 -23.54 -6.47
C TYR A 189 14.49 -23.65 -6.72
N PHE A 190 15.26 -23.94 -5.66
CA PHE A 190 16.68 -24.23 -5.79
C PHE A 190 16.92 -25.41 -6.75
N HIS A 191 16.24 -26.54 -6.53
CA HIS A 191 16.44 -27.77 -7.31
C HIS A 191 16.00 -27.58 -8.77
N THR A 192 14.86 -26.96 -9.03
CA THR A 192 14.41 -26.64 -10.38
C THR A 192 15.43 -25.75 -11.10
N THR A 193 16.03 -24.78 -10.41
CA THR A 193 17.03 -23.89 -11.03
C THR A 193 18.29 -24.65 -11.48
N THR A 194 18.69 -25.73 -10.77
CA THR A 194 19.89 -26.52 -11.14
C THR A 194 19.80 -27.15 -12.54
N THR A 195 18.58 -27.37 -13.06
CA THR A 195 18.36 -28.05 -14.35
C THR A 195 18.02 -27.08 -15.48
N VAL A 196 17.85 -25.78 -15.22
CA VAL A 196 17.45 -24.78 -16.21
C VAL A 196 18.68 -24.03 -16.73
N ASN A 197 19.00 -24.24 -18.01
CA ASN A 197 20.05 -23.49 -18.69
C ASN A 197 19.74 -21.98 -18.68
N GLY A 198 20.76 -21.16 -18.43
CA GLY A 198 20.63 -19.70 -18.30
C GLY A 198 20.45 -19.20 -16.87
N ILE A 199 19.95 -20.05 -15.94
CA ILE A 199 19.82 -19.69 -14.51
C ILE A 199 20.48 -20.67 -13.54
N LYS A 200 20.97 -21.84 -13.98
CA LYS A 200 21.75 -22.76 -13.12
C LYS A 200 23.00 -22.13 -12.48
N GLU A 201 23.54 -21.05 -13.05
CA GLU A 201 24.66 -20.29 -12.46
C GLU A 201 24.33 -19.75 -11.06
N PHE A 202 23.05 -19.52 -10.75
CA PHE A 202 22.59 -19.08 -9.43
C PHE A 202 22.69 -20.17 -8.37
N THR A 203 22.88 -21.44 -8.77
CA THR A 203 23.05 -22.60 -7.88
C THR A 203 24.45 -23.21 -7.92
N ASP A 204 25.14 -23.11 -9.06
CA ASP A 204 26.45 -23.73 -9.29
C ASP A 204 27.60 -22.93 -8.66
N ASN A 205 27.49 -21.60 -8.64
CA ASN A 205 28.56 -20.70 -8.18
C ASN A 205 28.45 -20.30 -6.69
N ILE A 206 27.65 -21.04 -5.90
CA ILE A 206 27.45 -20.74 -4.49
C ILE A 206 28.67 -21.16 -3.68
N THR A 207 29.40 -20.17 -3.17
CA THR A 207 30.52 -20.40 -2.25
C THR A 207 30.06 -20.12 -0.82
N LEU A 208 30.14 -21.14 0.04
CA LEU A 208 29.66 -21.05 1.43
C LEU A 208 30.55 -20.17 2.35
N SER A 209 31.68 -19.67 1.85
CA SER A 209 32.60 -18.79 2.59
C SER A 209 31.99 -17.43 2.95
N ASP A 210 30.94 -17.01 2.23
CA ASP A 210 30.31 -15.70 2.42
C ASP A 210 29.28 -15.68 3.56
N VAL A 211 28.85 -16.86 4.04
CA VAL A 211 27.92 -16.95 5.18
C VAL A 211 28.70 -16.94 6.49
N LYS A 212 29.03 -15.74 6.96
CA LYS A 212 29.62 -15.53 8.29
C LYS A 212 28.65 -16.00 9.38
N ASN A 213 29.08 -16.95 10.22
CA ASN A 213 28.38 -17.41 11.43
C ASN A 213 26.98 -18.01 11.24
N SER A 214 26.85 -19.09 10.47
CA SER A 214 25.56 -19.77 10.33
C SER A 214 25.38 -20.93 11.32
N ALA A 215 24.42 -20.79 12.22
CA ALA A 215 23.68 -21.96 12.69
C ALA A 215 22.84 -22.48 11.50
N GLY A 216 22.87 -23.77 11.19
CA GLY A 216 22.05 -24.36 10.11
C GLY A 216 22.75 -25.46 9.33
N THR A 217 21.99 -26.17 8.47
CA THR A 217 22.53 -27.22 7.60
C THR A 217 23.15 -26.62 6.34
N VAL A 218 24.06 -27.37 5.71
CA VAL A 218 24.67 -26.99 4.41
C VAL A 218 23.59 -26.70 3.36
N GLU A 219 22.50 -27.46 3.35
CA GLU A 219 21.36 -27.26 2.44
C GLU A 219 20.68 -25.91 2.67
N GLN A 220 20.40 -25.56 3.93
CA GLN A 220 19.79 -24.25 4.28
C GLN A 220 20.67 -23.09 3.82
N LEU A 221 21.99 -23.22 3.99
CA LEU A 221 22.94 -22.18 3.59
C LEU A 221 23.01 -21.98 2.09
N ARG A 222 23.05 -23.07 1.32
CA ARG A 222 23.02 -23.00 -0.14
C ARG A 222 21.74 -22.38 -0.66
N VAL A 223 20.59 -22.76 -0.11
CA VAL A 223 19.29 -22.19 -0.50
C VAL A 223 19.20 -20.71 -0.14
N TYR A 224 19.74 -20.32 1.01
CA TYR A 224 19.78 -18.91 1.42
C TYR A 224 20.64 -18.06 0.48
N GLU A 225 21.85 -18.53 0.12
CA GLU A 225 22.71 -17.79 -0.81
C GLU A 225 22.13 -17.73 -2.22
N PHE A 226 21.49 -18.81 -2.68
CA PHE A 226 20.70 -18.82 -3.92
C PHE A 226 19.65 -17.69 -3.91
N LEU A 227 18.84 -17.60 -2.85
CA LEU A 227 17.80 -16.57 -2.75
C LEU A 227 18.38 -15.16 -2.72
N LYS A 228 19.51 -14.94 -2.03
CA LYS A 228 20.21 -13.65 -2.06
C LYS A 228 20.62 -13.26 -3.47
N ASN A 229 21.23 -14.18 -4.22
CA ASN A 229 21.66 -13.95 -5.60
C ASN A 229 20.47 -13.65 -6.53
N VAL A 230 19.38 -14.42 -6.40
CA VAL A 230 18.15 -14.19 -7.17
C VAL A 230 17.53 -12.84 -6.81
N LEU A 231 17.42 -12.50 -5.53
CA LEU A 231 16.89 -11.20 -5.12
C LEU A 231 17.77 -10.04 -5.61
N GLU A 232 19.09 -10.19 -5.64
CA GLU A 232 19.96 -9.16 -6.22
C GLU A 232 19.71 -8.96 -7.72
N LEU A 233 19.52 -10.05 -8.49
CA LEU A 233 19.09 -9.99 -9.89
C LEU A 233 17.78 -9.21 -10.01
N ILE A 234 16.78 -9.56 -9.22
CA ILE A 234 15.45 -8.93 -9.23
C ILE A 234 15.52 -7.46 -8.84
N GLN A 235 16.35 -7.09 -7.85
CA GLN A 235 16.57 -5.70 -7.46
C GLN A 235 17.16 -4.89 -8.62
N LYS A 236 18.18 -5.42 -9.33
CA LYS A 236 18.77 -4.77 -10.51
C LYS A 236 17.76 -4.64 -11.64
N TRP A 237 17.00 -5.70 -11.92
CA TRP A 237 15.95 -5.69 -12.95
C TRP A 237 14.88 -4.63 -12.67
N CYS A 238 14.34 -4.60 -11.44
CA CYS A 238 13.42 -3.56 -10.98
C CYS A 238 14.01 -2.16 -11.10
N TYR A 239 15.27 -1.97 -10.68
CA TYR A 239 15.91 -0.67 -10.76
C TYR A 239 16.00 -0.16 -12.20
N VAL A 240 16.53 -0.98 -13.12
CA VAL A 240 16.68 -0.61 -14.53
C VAL A 240 15.31 -0.30 -15.15
N ARG A 241 14.28 -1.12 -14.89
CA ARG A 241 12.91 -0.86 -15.35
C ARG A 241 12.36 0.51 -14.90
N SER A 242 12.75 0.98 -13.73
CA SER A 242 12.25 2.25 -13.16
C SER A 242 12.88 3.51 -13.75
N VAL A 243 14.04 3.40 -14.41
CA VAL A 243 14.84 4.54 -14.87
C VAL A 243 15.17 4.51 -16.36
N ASP A 244 15.21 3.34 -17.00
CA ASP A 244 15.31 3.23 -18.45
C ASP A 244 14.06 3.82 -19.10
N ILE A 245 14.21 4.70 -20.09
CA ILE A 245 13.09 5.45 -20.67
C ILE A 245 12.07 4.53 -21.33
N ALA A 246 12.54 3.51 -22.07
CA ALA A 246 11.66 2.60 -22.79
C ALA A 246 10.90 1.70 -21.83
N GLU A 247 11.59 1.16 -20.81
CA GLU A 247 10.95 0.28 -19.83
C GLU A 247 10.06 1.03 -18.84
N LYS A 248 10.45 2.23 -18.42
CA LYS A 248 9.65 3.09 -17.56
C LYS A 248 8.32 3.43 -18.21
N GLY A 249 8.29 3.65 -19.53
CA GLY A 249 7.06 3.88 -20.29
C GLY A 249 6.07 2.71 -20.24
N LYS A 250 6.55 1.47 -20.05
CA LYS A 250 5.69 0.27 -19.98
C LYS A 250 5.07 0.04 -18.60
N ILE A 251 5.62 0.66 -17.56
CA ILE A 251 5.23 0.46 -16.15
C ILE A 251 4.78 1.77 -15.48
N ASN A 252 4.57 2.83 -16.26
CA ASN A 252 4.22 4.16 -15.76
C ASN A 252 2.97 4.16 -14.86
N GLU A 253 2.00 3.29 -15.15
CA GLU A 253 0.76 3.14 -14.39
C GLU A 253 0.86 2.14 -13.22
N TRP A 254 2.00 1.44 -13.06
CA TRP A 254 2.14 0.43 -12.01
C TRP A 254 2.33 1.10 -10.65
N ALA A 255 1.41 0.83 -9.73
CA ALA A 255 1.51 1.25 -8.34
C ALA A 255 2.81 0.74 -7.68
N LEU A 256 3.29 -0.45 -8.05
CA LEU A 256 4.53 -1.07 -7.57
C LEU A 256 5.77 -0.17 -7.76
N PHE A 257 5.83 0.56 -8.87
CA PHE A 257 6.95 1.43 -9.22
C PHE A 257 6.68 2.91 -8.94
N HIS A 258 5.46 3.25 -8.51
CA HIS A 258 5.07 4.61 -8.22
C HIS A 258 5.93 5.21 -7.10
N GLN A 259 6.52 6.37 -7.39
CA GLN A 259 7.23 7.19 -6.42
C GLN A 259 6.56 8.57 -6.31
N PRO A 260 6.46 9.14 -5.10
CA PRO A 260 6.00 10.51 -4.95
C PRO A 260 6.86 11.48 -5.76
N LEU A 261 6.20 12.45 -6.41
CA LEU A 261 6.89 13.49 -7.14
C LEU A 261 7.75 14.34 -6.18
N TYR A 262 8.96 14.68 -6.64
CA TYR A 262 9.78 15.67 -5.97
C TYR A 262 9.20 17.07 -6.23
N PHE A 263 8.89 17.80 -5.15
CA PHE A 263 8.43 19.17 -5.24
C PHE A 263 9.61 20.15 -5.22
N ASP A 264 9.92 20.73 -6.38
CA ASP A 264 10.81 21.89 -6.48
C ASP A 264 9.99 23.18 -6.34
N PHE A 265 10.07 23.80 -5.16
CA PHE A 265 9.35 25.05 -4.88
C PHE A 265 9.77 26.23 -5.77
N ASN A 266 10.95 26.17 -6.40
CA ASN A 266 11.40 27.19 -7.34
C ASN A 266 10.92 26.92 -8.77
N ASN A 267 10.40 25.73 -9.05
CA ASN A 267 9.94 25.30 -10.37
C ASN A 267 8.64 24.49 -10.29
N MET A 268 7.65 24.99 -9.55
CA MET A 268 6.36 24.31 -9.34
C MET A 268 5.49 24.26 -10.61
N VAL A 269 5.74 25.14 -11.57
CA VAL A 269 5.02 25.21 -12.85
C VAL A 269 6.05 25.16 -13.97
N ASN A 270 6.18 23.99 -14.60
CA ASN A 270 7.05 23.81 -15.76
C ASN A 270 6.48 24.59 -16.94
N ASN A 271 7.15 25.68 -17.32
CA ASN A 271 6.76 26.53 -18.43
C ASN A 271 7.77 26.37 -19.57
N LYS A 272 7.31 26.08 -20.79
CA LYS A 272 8.11 26.34 -21.99
C LYS A 272 8.24 27.86 -22.13
N LEU A 273 9.47 28.36 -22.08
CA LEU A 273 9.77 29.75 -22.37
C LEU A 273 10.01 29.95 -23.87
N HIS A 274 9.40 31.01 -24.39
CA HIS A 274 9.55 31.62 -25.72
C HIS A 274 8.85 30.94 -26.90
N PHE A 275 7.67 31.47 -27.21
CA PHE A 275 7.21 31.50 -28.60
C PHE A 275 7.99 32.59 -29.35
N PRO A 276 8.69 32.29 -30.46
CA PRO A 276 9.34 33.31 -31.27
C PRO A 276 8.31 34.37 -31.72
N GLY A 277 8.54 35.63 -31.34
CA GLY A 277 7.66 36.77 -31.66
C GLY A 277 6.64 37.16 -30.58
N ILE A 278 6.42 36.35 -29.54
CA ILE A 278 5.55 36.72 -28.40
C ILE A 278 6.19 36.20 -27.09
N PRO A 279 7.14 36.95 -26.50
CA PRO A 279 7.84 36.56 -25.28
C PRO A 279 6.93 36.30 -24.06
N GLU A 280 5.76 36.95 -24.00
CA GLU A 280 4.80 36.87 -22.89
C GLU A 280 3.93 35.60 -22.93
N LYS A 281 4.04 34.81 -24.00
CA LYS A 281 3.22 33.63 -24.24
C LYS A 281 3.84 32.41 -23.53
N ILE A 282 3.25 32.06 -22.39
CA ILE A 282 3.65 30.96 -21.52
C ILE A 282 2.78 29.72 -21.82
N TYR A 283 3.41 28.56 -21.99
CA TYR A 283 2.72 27.26 -22.13
C TYR A 283 3.32 26.21 -21.21
N GLY A 284 2.51 25.25 -20.78
CA GLY A 284 2.99 24.03 -20.15
C GLY A 284 3.52 23.01 -21.18
N GLU A 285 4.07 21.90 -20.67
CA GLU A 285 4.53 20.78 -21.50
C GLU A 285 3.38 20.10 -22.24
N ASP A 286 3.62 19.73 -23.51
CA ASP A 286 2.59 19.16 -24.40
C ASP A 286 2.07 17.82 -23.87
N GLU A 287 2.93 17.02 -23.23
CA GLU A 287 2.63 15.72 -22.67
C GLU A 287 1.68 15.79 -21.46
N THR A 288 1.64 16.93 -20.77
CA THR A 288 0.79 17.15 -19.57
C THR A 288 -0.39 18.07 -19.84
N LEU A 289 -0.52 18.56 -21.07
CA LEU A 289 -1.53 19.53 -21.46
C LEU A 289 -2.92 18.87 -21.49
N ARG A 290 -3.76 19.18 -20.50
CA ARG A 290 -5.17 18.81 -20.50
C ARG A 290 -5.98 19.81 -21.31
N ARG A 291 -6.44 19.41 -22.50
CA ARG A 291 -7.39 20.21 -23.29
C ARG A 291 -8.75 20.17 -22.61
N ARG A 292 -9.32 21.33 -22.31
CA ARG A 292 -10.69 21.43 -21.81
C ARG A 292 -11.64 21.54 -23.00
N ASP A 293 -12.41 20.47 -23.22
CA ASP A 293 -13.57 20.50 -24.11
C ASP A 293 -14.86 20.42 -23.27
N GLY A 294 -15.64 21.50 -23.30
CA GLY A 294 -16.87 21.64 -22.51
C GLY A 294 -16.65 21.72 -20.99
N PHE A 295 -17.58 21.13 -20.25
CA PHE A 295 -17.67 21.20 -18.78
C PHE A 295 -17.61 19.82 -18.10
N LYS A 296 -17.21 18.77 -18.82
CA LYS A 296 -17.03 17.43 -18.24
C LYS A 296 -15.87 17.42 -17.24
N LEU A 297 -15.92 16.52 -16.26
CA LEU A 297 -14.79 16.24 -15.40
C LEU A 297 -13.66 15.66 -16.28
N THR A 298 -12.50 16.30 -16.27
CA THR A 298 -11.30 15.85 -17.02
C THR A 298 -10.37 14.98 -16.17
N ASP A 299 -10.76 14.72 -14.92
CA ASP A 299 -10.09 13.80 -14.00
C ASP A 299 -10.79 12.44 -14.10
N GLU A 300 -10.06 11.44 -14.57
CA GLU A 300 -10.56 10.07 -14.77
C GLU A 300 -10.75 9.32 -13.44
N ARG A 301 -10.34 9.92 -12.32
CA ARG A 301 -10.25 9.33 -10.98
C ARG A 301 -9.28 8.14 -10.95
N TYR A 302 -8.86 7.79 -9.74
CA TYR A 302 -8.05 6.61 -9.51
C TYR A 302 -8.92 5.35 -9.50
N ASP A 303 -8.41 4.28 -10.11
CA ASP A 303 -8.91 2.94 -9.86
C ASP A 303 -8.57 2.48 -8.42
N ASN A 304 -9.06 1.31 -8.04
CA ASN A 304 -8.86 0.80 -6.69
C ASN A 304 -7.37 0.63 -6.34
N ARG A 305 -6.54 0.17 -7.28
CA ARG A 305 -5.10 -0.04 -7.07
C ARG A 305 -4.40 1.27 -6.75
N LYS A 306 -4.66 2.32 -7.54
CA LYS A 306 -4.12 3.67 -7.33
C LYS A 306 -4.64 4.30 -6.04
N VAL A 307 -5.93 4.15 -5.73
CA VAL A 307 -6.50 4.61 -4.44
C VAL A 307 -5.79 3.94 -3.27
N MET A 308 -5.64 2.61 -3.31
CA MET A 308 -4.95 1.89 -2.25
C MET A 308 -3.47 2.31 -2.16
N GLY A 309 -2.83 2.63 -3.29
CA GLY A 309 -1.49 3.21 -3.33
C GLY A 309 -1.34 4.52 -2.56
N GLU A 310 -2.33 5.41 -2.64
CA GLU A 310 -2.35 6.66 -1.84
C GLU A 310 -2.65 6.39 -0.36
N VAL A 311 -3.53 5.42 -0.08
CA VAL A 311 -3.87 5.02 1.29
C VAL A 311 -2.65 4.42 2.00
N GLU A 312 -1.86 3.58 1.33
CA GLU A 312 -0.63 2.98 1.91
C GLU A 312 0.51 3.99 2.07
N TYR A 313 0.53 5.06 1.26
CA TYR A 313 1.48 6.14 1.43
C TYR A 313 1.28 6.87 2.78
N CYS A 314 0.07 6.80 3.34
CA CYS A 314 -0.19 7.29 4.69
C CYS A 314 0.66 6.54 5.73
N VAL A 315 1.42 7.28 6.54
CA VAL A 315 2.24 6.71 7.62
C VAL A 315 1.46 6.46 8.92
N PHE A 316 0.13 6.51 8.87
CA PHE A 316 -0.82 6.34 9.98
C PHE A 316 -0.41 7.12 11.25
N CYS A 317 -0.17 8.43 11.08
CA CYS A 317 0.51 9.24 12.10
C CYS A 317 -0.31 9.55 13.37
N HIS A 318 -1.63 9.28 13.38
CA HIS A 318 -2.48 9.42 14.56
C HIS A 318 -2.05 8.48 15.70
N GLU A 319 -1.55 7.28 15.40
CA GLU A 319 -1.03 6.31 16.39
C GLU A 319 0.09 6.89 17.28
N ARG A 320 0.78 7.92 16.77
CA ARG A 320 1.90 8.60 17.47
C ARG A 320 1.51 10.00 17.96
N GLY A 321 0.21 10.34 17.92
CA GLY A 321 -0.32 11.65 18.28
C GLY A 321 0.14 12.81 17.37
N LYS A 322 0.68 12.51 16.18
CA LYS A 322 1.23 13.55 15.28
C LYS A 322 0.21 14.13 14.32
N ASP A 323 -0.68 13.27 13.83
CA ASP A 323 -1.87 13.56 13.02
C ASP A 323 -1.78 14.81 12.12
N SER A 324 -0.69 14.91 11.36
CA SER A 324 -0.26 16.21 10.79
C SER A 324 -1.12 16.67 9.61
N CYS A 325 -1.87 15.76 8.99
CA CYS A 325 -2.86 16.11 7.98
C CYS A 325 -4.09 16.79 8.61
N SER A 326 -4.51 16.37 9.80
CA SER A 326 -5.64 16.95 10.52
C SER A 326 -5.24 18.22 11.29
N LYS A 327 -4.13 18.17 12.04
CA LYS A 327 -3.71 19.20 13.01
C LYS A 327 -2.61 20.14 12.50
N GLY A 328 -2.02 19.81 11.36
CA GLY A 328 -0.92 20.56 10.77
C GLY A 328 0.45 20.09 11.23
N MET A 329 1.48 20.67 10.61
CA MET A 329 2.86 20.45 10.98
C MET A 329 3.32 21.59 11.88
N LEU A 330 3.57 21.30 13.16
CA LEU A 330 3.88 22.32 14.15
C LEU A 330 5.39 22.43 14.44
N ASN A 331 5.85 23.63 14.75
CA ASN A 331 7.14 23.91 15.36
C ASN A 331 7.15 23.45 16.83
N LYS A 332 8.34 23.46 17.46
CA LYS A 332 8.47 23.10 18.88
C LYS A 332 7.71 24.03 19.82
N ASP A 333 7.47 25.27 19.39
CA ASP A 333 6.69 26.28 20.11
C ASP A 333 5.17 26.16 19.89
N GLY A 334 4.71 25.16 19.13
CA GLY A 334 3.30 24.95 18.81
C GLY A 334 2.77 25.77 17.63
N THR A 335 3.57 26.66 17.05
CA THR A 335 3.13 27.44 15.88
C THR A 335 3.15 26.59 14.61
N PRO A 336 2.23 26.79 13.64
CA PRO A 336 2.29 26.09 12.36
C PRO A 336 3.58 26.40 11.60
N LYS A 337 4.26 25.36 11.12
CA LYS A 337 5.39 25.48 10.21
C LYS A 337 4.97 26.19 8.93
N LYS A 338 5.94 26.77 8.23
CA LYS A 338 5.74 27.34 6.90
C LYS A 338 6.45 26.48 5.86
N ASN A 339 5.83 26.33 4.69
CA ASN A 339 6.52 25.78 3.53
C ASN A 339 7.51 26.84 2.95
N PRO A 340 8.35 26.48 1.95
CA PRO A 340 9.29 27.43 1.34
C PRO A 340 8.67 28.70 0.73
N LEU A 341 7.37 28.70 0.44
CA LEU A 341 6.64 29.88 -0.05
C LEU A 341 6.06 30.74 1.09
N GLY A 342 6.32 30.39 2.35
CA GLY A 342 5.82 31.11 3.52
C GLY A 342 4.38 30.76 3.93
N ILE A 343 3.75 29.77 3.28
CA ILE A 343 2.37 29.33 3.57
C ILE A 343 2.37 28.47 4.83
N LYS A 344 1.47 28.77 5.77
CA LYS A 344 1.30 28.01 7.02
C LYS A 344 0.73 26.62 6.76
N LEU A 345 1.33 25.61 7.38
CA LEU A 345 0.96 24.20 7.30
C LEU A 345 0.06 23.83 8.48
N GLY A 346 -1.14 24.43 8.52
CA GLY A 346 -2.08 24.35 9.65
C GLY A 346 -2.96 23.11 9.74
N GLY A 347 -2.86 22.17 8.78
CA GLY A 347 -3.70 20.98 8.73
C GLY A 347 -5.07 21.25 8.10
N CYS A 348 -5.99 20.30 8.25
CA CYS A 348 -7.33 20.40 7.72
C CYS A 348 -8.15 21.44 8.50
N PRO A 349 -8.76 22.45 7.84
CA PRO A 349 -9.59 23.44 8.52
C PRO A 349 -10.82 22.86 9.23
N LEU A 350 -11.27 21.67 8.83
CA LEU A 350 -12.39 20.96 9.44
C LEU A 350 -11.94 19.92 10.48
N HIS A 351 -10.63 19.78 10.71
CA HIS A 351 -10.05 18.78 11.61
C HIS A 351 -10.48 17.34 11.32
N GLU A 352 -10.69 17.07 10.03
CA GLU A 352 -11.01 15.75 9.50
C GLU A 352 -10.04 14.69 10.01
N LYS A 353 -10.58 13.52 10.33
CA LYS A 353 -9.83 12.36 10.86
C LYS A 353 -9.27 11.51 9.72
N ILE A 354 -8.44 12.17 8.89
CA ILE A 354 -7.94 11.64 7.61
C ILE A 354 -7.12 10.37 7.84
N SER A 355 -6.28 10.35 8.88
CA SER A 355 -5.39 9.21 9.11
C SER A 355 -6.17 7.98 9.59
N GLU A 356 -7.22 8.18 10.37
CA GLU A 356 -8.13 7.15 10.89
C GLU A 356 -9.02 6.61 9.76
N MET A 357 -9.54 7.48 8.90
CA MET A 357 -10.27 7.10 7.69
C MET A 357 -9.37 6.23 6.79
N HIS A 358 -8.10 6.62 6.57
CA HIS A 358 -7.16 5.80 5.81
C HIS A 358 -6.90 4.45 6.46
N THR A 359 -6.81 4.35 7.79
CA THR A 359 -6.68 3.07 8.50
C THR A 359 -7.83 2.12 8.14
N LEU A 360 -9.06 2.61 8.16
CA LEU A 360 -10.24 1.80 7.80
C LEU A 360 -10.27 1.44 6.33
N LYS A 361 -9.96 2.38 5.44
CA LYS A 361 -9.89 2.12 4.00
C LYS A 361 -8.83 1.07 3.68
N TYR A 362 -7.67 1.16 4.33
CA TYR A 362 -6.59 0.19 4.22
C TYR A 362 -7.04 -1.21 4.64
N GLN A 363 -7.92 -1.33 5.63
CA GLN A 363 -8.50 -2.59 6.10
C GLN A 363 -9.66 -3.11 5.21
N GLY A 364 -10.02 -2.42 4.13
CA GLY A 364 -11.15 -2.76 3.27
C GLY A 364 -12.52 -2.27 3.76
N ARG A 365 -12.56 -1.54 4.87
CA ARG A 365 -13.79 -1.05 5.50
C ARG A 365 -14.18 0.32 4.96
N SER A 366 -14.62 0.35 3.71
CA SER A 366 -14.87 1.61 3.00
C SER A 366 -16.06 2.40 3.56
N ILE A 367 -17.06 1.72 4.14
CA ILE A 367 -18.20 2.40 4.78
C ILE A 367 -17.78 2.97 6.12
N GLY A 368 -17.02 2.21 6.91
CA GLY A 368 -16.43 2.72 8.15
C GLY A 368 -15.54 3.94 7.89
N ALA A 369 -14.70 3.88 6.85
CA ALA A 369 -13.88 5.01 6.43
C ALA A 369 -14.74 6.24 6.10
N LEU A 370 -15.81 6.06 5.31
CA LEU A 370 -16.75 7.14 5.02
C LEU A 370 -17.40 7.71 6.28
N GLY A 371 -17.77 6.85 7.24
CA GLY A 371 -18.34 7.27 8.52
C GLY A 371 -17.38 8.06 9.42
N ILE A 372 -16.07 8.02 9.18
CA ILE A 372 -15.09 8.84 9.89
C ILE A 372 -14.97 10.25 9.31
N ILE A 373 -15.16 10.40 7.99
CA ILE A 373 -14.93 11.66 7.26
C ILE A 373 -16.23 12.46 7.02
N MET A 374 -17.37 11.93 7.48
CA MET A 374 -18.68 12.58 7.45
C MET A 374 -19.06 13.01 8.86
#